data_AF-A0A497SUP1-F1
#
_entry.id   AF-A0A497SUP1-F1
#
_cell.length_a   1.000
_cell.length_b   1.000
_cell.length_c   1.000
_cell.angle_alpha   90.00
_cell.angle_beta   90.00
_cell.angle_gamma   90.00
#
_symmetry.space_group_name_H-M   'P 1'
#
loop_
_entity.id
_entity.type
_entity.pdbx_description
1 polymer ?
#
loop_
_entity_poly.entity_id
_entity_poly.type
_entity_poly.pdbx_seq_one_letter_code
_entity_poly.pdbx_strand_id
1 'polypeptide(L)'
;RINFFYIRGRPVLYLIDERGRFVERLDRLEVRYIGSVDYEEKKHPIYIDGVIETTITPEEVPDLTGIEEELMGAHYDILKEKFNEKIASMTSSEGFEYSSRPTAPEYPNYRYDFIWGHSLEEYRKQKHRMEGYGHL
;
A
#
# COMPACT_ATOMS: atom_id res chain seq x y z
N ARG A 1 11.61 -13.62 0.19
CA ARG A 1 10.32 -13.87 -0.48
C ARG A 1 9.31 -14.43 0.52
N ILE A 2 8.08 -13.93 0.48
CA ILE A 2 6.97 -14.45 1.28
C ILE A 2 6.28 -15.56 0.49
N ASN A 3 6.01 -16.70 1.13
CA ASN A 3 5.37 -17.87 0.52
C ASN A 3 4.15 -18.29 1.33
N PHE A 4 3.09 -18.63 0.62
CA PHE A 4 1.82 -19.10 1.17
C PHE A 4 1.57 -20.56 0.76
N PHE A 5 1.14 -21.39 1.71
CA PHE A 5 0.79 -22.80 1.47
C PHE A 5 -0.16 -23.30 2.56
N TYR A 6 -0.73 -24.50 2.34
CA TYR A 6 -1.61 -25.16 3.30
C TYR A 6 -0.89 -26.31 4.00
N ILE A 7 -0.90 -26.34 5.34
CA ILE A 7 -0.45 -27.47 6.14
C ILE A 7 -1.66 -28.05 6.88
N ARG A 8 -2.01 -29.31 6.57
CA ARG A 8 -3.17 -30.00 7.17
C ARG A 8 -4.47 -29.16 7.07
N GLY A 9 -4.65 -28.50 5.92
CA GLY A 9 -5.80 -27.64 5.66
C GLY A 9 -5.77 -26.27 6.33
N ARG A 10 -4.71 -25.92 7.06
CA ARG A 10 -4.53 -24.59 7.65
C ARG A 10 -3.59 -23.75 6.78
N PRO A 11 -3.98 -22.52 6.39
CA PRO A 11 -3.08 -21.63 5.68
C PRO A 11 -1.94 -21.19 6.59
N VAL A 12 -0.76 -21.01 5.98
CA VAL A 12 0.45 -20.58 6.69
C VAL A 12 1.31 -19.73 5.74
N LEU A 13 2.00 -18.75 6.32
CA LEU A 13 2.90 -17.85 5.61
C LEU A 13 4.33 -18.04 6.13
N TYR A 14 5.29 -18.27 5.23
CA TYR A 14 6.72 -18.32 5.57
C TYR A 14 7.51 -17.24 4.84
N LEU A 15 8.44 -16.63 5.55
CA LEU A 15 9.52 -15.86 4.96
C LEU A 15 10.64 -16.82 4.55
N ILE A 16 11.02 -16.76 3.28
CA ILE A 16 12.07 -17.59 2.68
C ILE A 16 13.17 -16.68 2.14
N ASP A 17 14.43 -17.03 2.38
CA ASP A 17 15.57 -16.29 1.84
C ASP A 17 15.75 -16.51 0.32
N GLU A 18 16.71 -15.81 -0.28
CA GLU A 18 16.99 -15.91 -1.72
C GLU A 18 17.48 -17.30 -2.16
N ARG A 19 17.99 -18.10 -1.23
CA ARG A 19 18.46 -19.47 -1.46
C ARG A 19 17.36 -20.51 -1.25
N GLY A 20 16.12 -20.08 -0.98
CA GLY A 20 15.00 -20.97 -0.74
C GLY A 20 14.93 -21.55 0.69
N ARG A 21 15.71 -21.02 1.64
CA ARG A 21 15.72 -21.51 3.02
C ARG A 21 14.67 -20.79 3.85
N PHE A 22 13.98 -21.56 4.70
CA PHE A 22 13.07 -21.03 5.70
C PHE A 22 13.81 -20.07 6.65
N VAL A 23 13.25 -18.88 6.82
CA VAL A 23 13.74 -17.87 7.77
C VAL A 23 12.85 -17.88 9.01
N GLU A 24 11.56 -17.62 8.81
CA GLU A 24 10.58 -17.56 9.89
C GLU A 24 9.16 -17.86 9.39
N ARG A 25 8.30 -18.21 10.35
CA ARG A 25 6.86 -18.28 10.15
C ARG A 25 6.27 -16.91 10.45
N LEU A 26 5.43 -16.44 9.53
CA LEU A 26 4.70 -15.19 9.66
C LEU A 26 3.29 -15.50 10.14
N ASP A 27 2.92 -14.90 11.26
CA ASP A 27 1.53 -14.92 11.74
C ASP A 27 0.73 -13.74 11.18
N ARG A 28 1.41 -12.78 10.53
CA ARG A 28 0.85 -11.57 9.93
C ARG A 28 1.65 -11.13 8.70
N LEU A 29 0.97 -10.45 7.78
CA LEU A 29 1.50 -9.88 6.55
C LEU A 29 0.94 -8.47 6.38
N GLU A 30 1.81 -7.48 6.23
CA GLU A 30 1.37 -6.15 5.81
C GLU A 30 1.20 -6.12 4.29
N VAL A 31 0.05 -5.64 3.85
CA VAL A 31 -0.32 -5.41 2.44
C VAL A 31 -0.45 -3.91 2.25
N ARG A 32 0.28 -3.37 1.28
CA ARG A 32 0.33 -1.95 1.00
C ARG A 32 0.01 -1.70 -0.48
N TYR A 33 -0.99 -0.89 -0.74
CA TYR A 33 -1.28 -0.37 -2.08
C TYR A 33 -0.69 1.03 -2.24
N ILE A 34 -0.04 1.26 -3.38
CA ILE A 34 0.56 2.54 -3.74
C ILE A 34 -0.13 3.07 -5.00
N GLY A 35 -0.71 4.26 -4.88
CA GLY A 35 -1.37 4.96 -5.98
C GLY A 35 -0.84 6.37 -6.11
N SER A 36 -0.68 6.85 -7.34
CA SER A 36 -0.22 8.20 -7.62
C SER A 36 -1.08 8.92 -8.66
N VAL A 37 -1.13 10.24 -8.56
CA VAL A 37 -1.74 11.13 -9.55
C VAL A 37 -0.66 12.07 -10.06
N ASP A 38 -0.30 11.93 -11.33
CA ASP A 38 0.59 12.83 -12.06
C ASP A 38 -0.02 13.17 -13.43
N TYR A 39 0.05 14.43 -13.84
CA TYR A 39 -0.35 14.86 -15.17
C TYR A 39 0.44 16.10 -15.63
N GLU A 40 0.98 16.02 -16.86
CA GLU A 40 1.95 16.99 -17.39
C GLU A 40 1.34 18.38 -17.76
N GLU A 41 0.03 18.47 -18.04
CA GLU A 41 -0.53 19.68 -18.67
C GLU A 41 -1.77 20.26 -17.95
N LYS A 42 -1.56 21.13 -16.95
CA LYS A 42 -2.53 22.20 -16.57
C LYS A 42 -1.83 23.42 -16.00
N LYS A 43 -2.53 24.57 -16.02
CA LYS A 43 -2.15 25.80 -15.29
C LYS A 43 -1.93 25.57 -13.78
N HIS A 44 -2.53 24.53 -13.21
CA HIS A 44 -2.44 24.15 -11.80
C HIS A 44 -2.30 22.63 -11.68
N PRO A 45 -1.08 22.07 -11.73
CA PRO A 45 -0.85 20.64 -11.52
C PRO A 45 -1.13 20.27 -10.05
N ILE A 46 -1.54 19.03 -9.82
CA ILE A 46 -1.68 18.43 -8.50
C ILE A 46 -0.96 17.09 -8.57
N TYR A 47 0.11 16.97 -7.81
CA TYR A 47 0.85 15.72 -7.63
C TYR A 47 0.34 15.06 -6.36
N ILE A 48 0.02 13.77 -6.40
CA ILE A 48 -0.41 13.02 -5.23
C ILE A 48 0.33 11.68 -5.22
N ASP A 49 0.95 11.34 -4.09
CA ASP A 49 1.35 9.96 -3.77
C ASP A 49 0.51 9.53 -2.57
N GLY A 50 -0.22 8.43 -2.69
CA GLY A 50 -1.02 7.86 -1.62
C GLY A 50 -0.63 6.42 -1.36
N VAL A 51 -0.53 6.09 -0.09
CA VAL A 51 -0.22 4.76 0.43
C VAL A 51 -1.35 4.35 1.35
N ILE A 52 -2.00 3.24 1.04
CA ILE A 52 -2.98 2.62 1.92
C ILE A 52 -2.49 1.24 2.33
N GLU A 53 -2.57 0.92 3.61
CA GLU A 53 -1.99 -0.30 4.13
C GLU A 53 -2.81 -0.91 5.26
N THR A 54 -2.79 -2.24 5.29
CA THR A 54 -3.46 -3.07 6.29
C THR A 54 -2.60 -4.29 6.62
N THR A 55 -2.85 -4.90 7.77
CA THR A 55 -2.21 -6.14 8.19
C THR A 55 -3.22 -7.28 8.14
N ILE A 56 -2.87 -8.35 7.43
CA ILE A 56 -3.67 -9.57 7.29
C ILE A 56 -2.98 -10.76 7.97
N THR A 57 -3.76 -11.78 8.28
CA THR A 57 -3.37 -13.08 8.83
C THR A 57 -3.31 -14.13 7.72
N PRO A 58 -2.65 -15.29 7.93
CA PRO A 58 -2.59 -16.35 6.91
C PRO A 58 -3.98 -16.80 6.43
N GLU A 59 -4.99 -16.72 7.29
CA GLU A 59 -6.37 -17.13 7.06
C GLU A 59 -7.10 -16.20 6.10
N GLU A 60 -6.63 -14.97 5.95
CA GLU A 60 -7.16 -13.95 5.03
C GLU A 60 -6.44 -13.96 3.67
N VAL A 61 -5.24 -14.56 3.59
CA VAL A 61 -4.47 -14.68 2.33
C VAL A 61 -5.23 -15.36 1.18
N PRO A 62 -6.11 -16.36 1.40
CA PRO A 62 -6.94 -16.91 0.33
C PRO A 62 -7.79 -15.85 -0.39
N ASP A 63 -8.13 -14.75 0.29
CA ASP A 63 -8.90 -13.62 -0.23
C ASP A 63 -8.02 -12.39 -0.51
N LEU A 64 -6.70 -12.58 -0.68
CA LEU A 64 -5.76 -11.47 -0.88
C LEU A 64 -6.17 -10.56 -2.03
N THR A 65 -6.65 -11.11 -3.14
CA THR A 65 -7.12 -10.30 -4.29
C THR A 65 -8.34 -9.45 -3.94
N GLY A 66 -9.27 -9.94 -3.12
CA GLY A 66 -10.40 -9.14 -2.65
C GLY A 66 -9.95 -7.98 -1.75
N ILE A 67 -9.03 -8.25 -0.83
CA ILE A 67 -8.42 -7.24 0.04
C ILE A 67 -7.67 -6.18 -0.79
N GLU A 68 -6.93 -6.60 -1.82
CA GLU A 68 -6.25 -5.70 -2.74
C GLU A 68 -7.22 -4.76 -3.46
N GLU A 69 -8.34 -5.30 -3.97
CA GLU A 69 -9.40 -4.52 -4.60
C GLU A 69 -10.06 -3.54 -3.60
N GLU A 70 -10.28 -3.95 -2.36
CA GLU A 70 -10.80 -3.08 -1.30
C GLU A 70 -9.86 -1.93 -0.97
N LEU A 71 -8.56 -2.17 -0.89
CA LEU A 71 -7.55 -1.12 -0.68
C LEU A 71 -7.53 -0.14 -1.84
N MET A 72 -7.61 -0.63 -3.09
CA MET A 72 -7.70 0.23 -4.28
C MET A 72 -8.97 1.09 -4.26
N GLY A 73 -10.12 0.50 -3.91
CA GLY A 73 -11.39 1.20 -3.78
C GLY A 73 -11.34 2.28 -2.70
N ALA A 74 -10.81 1.94 -1.52
CA ALA A 74 -10.66 2.87 -0.41
C ALA A 74 -9.71 4.04 -0.76
N HIS A 75 -8.61 3.78 -1.48
CA HIS A 75 -7.75 4.84 -1.98
C HIS A 75 -8.51 5.80 -2.91
N TYR A 76 -9.27 5.27 -3.87
CA TYR A 76 -10.09 6.06 -4.78
C TYR A 76 -11.13 6.91 -4.01
N ASP A 77 -11.85 6.31 -3.07
CA ASP A 77 -12.88 7.00 -2.29
C ASP A 77 -12.28 8.14 -1.44
N ILE A 78 -11.11 7.91 -0.83
CA ILE A 78 -10.42 8.94 -0.05
C ILE A 78 -9.98 10.10 -0.94
N LEU A 79 -9.44 9.83 -2.15
CA LEU A 79 -9.09 10.89 -3.09
C LEU A 79 -10.31 11.65 -3.60
N LYS A 80 -11.42 10.94 -3.83
CA LYS A 80 -12.68 11.53 -4.26
C LYS A 80 -13.23 12.48 -3.20
N GLU A 81 -13.20 12.08 -1.94
CA GLU A 81 -13.64 12.90 -0.80
C GLU A 81 -12.72 14.11 -0.60
N LYS A 82 -11.40 13.92 -0.63
CA LYS A 82 -10.42 14.99 -0.35
C LYS A 82 -10.29 16.02 -1.47
N PHE A 83 -10.41 15.59 -2.73
CA PHE A 83 -10.17 16.46 -3.89
C PHE A 83 -11.41 16.60 -4.76
N ASN A 84 -11.79 15.51 -5.45
CA ASN A 84 -13.01 15.32 -6.25
C ASN A 84 -12.87 14.05 -7.10
N GLU A 85 -13.99 13.62 -7.70
CA GLU A 85 -14.07 12.47 -8.60
C GLU A 85 -13.11 12.54 -9.79
N LYS A 86 -12.87 13.73 -10.35
CA LYS A 86 -11.96 13.88 -11.48
C LYS A 86 -10.52 13.57 -11.08
N ILE A 87 -10.06 14.06 -9.93
CA ILE A 87 -8.71 13.75 -9.43
C ILE A 87 -8.60 12.27 -9.08
N ALA A 88 -9.59 11.71 -8.38
CA ALA A 88 -9.61 10.28 -8.04
C ALA A 88 -9.54 9.38 -9.27
N SER A 89 -10.25 9.74 -10.35
CA SER A 89 -10.22 9.00 -11.63
C SER A 89 -8.89 9.07 -12.39
N MET A 90 -8.00 9.99 -12.03
CA MET A 90 -6.69 10.14 -12.64
C MET A 90 -5.61 9.33 -11.94
N THR A 91 -5.97 8.59 -10.88
CA THR A 91 -5.04 7.74 -10.13
C THR A 91 -4.50 6.63 -11.03
N SER A 92 -3.18 6.51 -11.04
CA SER A 92 -2.46 5.36 -11.56
C SER A 92 -2.04 4.45 -10.40
N SER A 93 -2.24 3.15 -10.56
CA SER A 93 -1.74 2.15 -9.62
C SER A 93 -0.25 1.93 -9.86
N GLU A 94 0.58 2.17 -8.85
CA GLU A 94 2.00 1.82 -8.88
C GLU A 94 2.23 0.35 -8.50
N GLY A 95 1.31 -0.22 -7.71
CA GLY A 95 1.25 -1.65 -7.42
C GLY A 95 1.04 -1.94 -5.94
N PHE A 96 1.34 -3.19 -5.57
CA PHE A 96 1.26 -3.68 -4.20
C PHE A 96 2.64 -4.06 -3.67
N GLU A 97 2.85 -3.75 -2.39
CA GLU A 97 4.00 -4.19 -1.62
C GLU A 97 3.54 -5.07 -0.46
N TYR A 98 4.39 -6.03 -0.09
CA TYR A 98 4.14 -6.94 1.02
C TYR A 98 5.32 -6.94 1.99
N SER A 99 5.04 -6.79 3.28
CA SER A 99 6.06 -6.73 4.32
C SER A 99 5.81 -7.77 5.41
N SER A 100 6.88 -8.44 5.84
CA SER A 100 6.85 -9.35 7.00
C SER A 100 6.91 -8.62 8.34
N ARG A 101 6.99 -7.28 8.34
CA ARG A 101 7.08 -6.44 9.53
C ARG A 101 5.86 -5.52 9.58
N PRO A 102 4.74 -5.98 10.16
CA PRO A 102 3.52 -5.21 10.16
C PRO A 102 3.61 -4.02 11.11
N THR A 103 3.26 -2.85 10.58
CA THR A 103 3.10 -1.56 11.29
C THR A 103 1.72 -0.96 11.07
N ALA A 104 0.99 -1.46 10.09
CA ALA A 104 -0.38 -1.06 9.75
C ALA A 104 -1.43 -1.67 10.71
N PRO A 105 -2.63 -1.06 10.81
CA PRO A 105 -3.78 -1.65 11.51
C PRO A 105 -4.17 -3.02 10.96
N GLU A 106 -4.86 -3.84 11.77
CA GLU A 106 -5.39 -5.14 11.35
C GLU A 106 -6.65 -4.97 10.48
N TYR A 107 -6.71 -5.76 9.39
CA TYR A 107 -7.87 -5.85 8.50
C TYR A 107 -9.16 -6.15 9.28
N PRO A 108 -10.31 -5.51 8.97
CA PRO A 108 -10.59 -4.65 7.82
C PRO A 108 -10.19 -3.18 7.98
N ASN A 109 -9.43 -2.81 9.03
CA ASN A 109 -8.98 -1.44 9.20
C ASN A 109 -7.72 -1.18 8.37
N TYR A 110 -7.54 0.06 7.92
CA TYR A 110 -6.37 0.49 7.17
C TYR A 110 -5.87 1.85 7.62
N ARG A 111 -4.58 2.10 7.40
CA ARG A 111 -3.95 3.42 7.50
C ARG A 111 -3.83 3.99 6.08
N TYR A 112 -4.10 5.28 5.94
CA TYR A 112 -3.87 6.02 4.69
C TYR A 112 -2.95 7.20 4.94
N ASP A 113 -1.78 7.15 4.30
CA ASP A 113 -0.81 8.23 4.28
C ASP A 113 -0.72 8.79 2.86
N PHE A 114 -0.68 10.10 2.71
CA PHE A 114 -0.54 10.71 1.39
C PHE A 114 0.23 12.01 1.44
N ILE A 115 0.85 12.33 0.32
CA ILE A 115 1.56 13.57 0.05
C ILE A 115 0.91 14.22 -1.15
N TRP A 116 0.75 15.54 -1.12
CA TRP A 116 0.27 16.26 -2.29
C TRP A 116 0.87 17.66 -2.41
N GLY A 117 0.96 18.18 -3.63
CA GLY A 117 1.49 19.52 -3.88
C GLY A 117 1.04 20.12 -5.20
N HIS A 118 1.02 21.46 -5.27
CA HIS A 118 0.62 22.21 -6.46
C HIS A 118 1.78 22.55 -7.40
N SER A 119 3.01 22.18 -7.01
CA SER A 119 4.21 22.26 -7.83
C SER A 119 5.07 21.04 -7.60
N LEU A 120 5.84 20.66 -8.62
CA LEU A 120 6.77 19.54 -8.53
C LEU A 120 7.83 19.75 -7.44
N GLU A 121 8.26 21.00 -7.22
CA GLU A 121 9.23 21.34 -6.18
C GLU A 121 8.65 21.15 -4.77
N GLU A 122 7.42 21.61 -4.54
CA GLU A 122 6.73 21.46 -3.26
C GLU A 122 6.48 19.98 -2.94
N TYR A 123 5.99 19.23 -3.92
CA TYR A 123 5.78 17.80 -3.82
C TYR A 123 7.10 17.07 -3.48
N ARG A 124 8.19 17.35 -4.22
CA ARG A 124 9.51 16.74 -3.93
C ARG A 124 10.04 17.06 -2.53
N LYS A 125 9.85 18.30 -2.06
CA LYS A 125 10.21 18.69 -0.68
C LYS A 125 9.39 17.96 0.38
N GLN A 126 8.13 17.64 0.10
CA GLN A 126 7.31 16.85 1.02
C GLN A 126 7.70 15.37 0.98
N LYS A 127 7.91 14.81 -0.21
CA LYS A 127 8.36 13.42 -0.41
C LYS A 127 9.67 13.14 0.32
N HIS A 128 10.69 13.97 0.11
CA HIS A 128 11.97 13.84 0.83
C HIS A 128 11.85 13.97 2.35
N ARG A 129 10.91 14.78 2.85
CA ARG A 129 10.68 14.87 4.30
C ARG A 129 10.11 13.57 4.84
N MET A 130 9.17 12.92 4.15
CA MET A 130 8.61 11.64 4.59
C MET A 130 9.61 10.48 4.47
N GLU A 131 10.40 10.44 3.39
CA GLU A 131 11.49 9.45 3.23
C GLU A 131 12.53 9.54 4.36
N GLY A 132 12.84 10.76 4.83
CA GLY A 132 13.75 11.00 5.93
C GLY A 132 13.26 10.51 7.30
N TYR A 133 11.97 10.23 7.47
CA TYR A 133 11.40 9.65 8.69
C TYR A 133 11.33 8.12 8.67
N GLY A 134 11.63 7.46 7.54
CA GLY A 134 11.63 6.00 7.39
C GLY A 134 12.87 5.28 7.97
N HIS A 135 13.76 6.01 8.64
CA HIS A 135 14.96 5.50 9.29
C HIS A 135 15.02 5.87 10.78
N LEU A 136 14.05 5.42 11.57
CA LEU A 136 14.15 5.36 13.03
C LEU A 136 13.54 4.06 13.55
#